data_AF-A0A1I2E7T4-F1
#
_entry.id   AF-A0A1I2E7T4-F1
#
_cell.length_a   1.000
_cell.length_b   1.000
_cell.length_c   1.000
_cell.angle_alpha   90.00
_cell.angle_beta   90.00
_cell.angle_gamma   90.00
#
_symmetry.space_group_name_H-M   'P 1'
#
loop_
_entity.id
_entity.type
_entity.pdbx_description
1 polymer ?
#
loop_
_entity_poly.entity_id
_entity_poly.type
_entity_poly.pdbx_seq_one_letter_code
_entity_poly.pdbx_strand_id
1 'polypeptide(L)'
;MTGLALAACEPRPESAAARSVSLCDVVRAGCERQVACRVFVYNAATEIDACVAASGCAAQEATYLQHGVTLLADAAKRCIDGLSASRCDELFVTDDSSGSISALEIIPGCRDLFAGTRPEGASCVENVECSPGLKCDVSGFTCPGACAELECTVGGCGEGRFCSVRNDVCLTRSGAGEPCEASEFENSCVDGYRCGWDSEARQERCEPQIPFGQPCHQLDLFVCEGDATCDTDLNVCGSPHPLGSACSTASECVYGAYCDFSDRTCRPWGAEDDSCSAAWLACGPGLYCLRYLGDVACVDDGGCGPGQSCCGGACVPATDEDCDPYPLGTCRPEPDYYTPLQPAGVQEVFPRPVASAGQSCNDAVCGLGLACRPVDDSFAEWRCEAGPQLGESCKPDDPYEFSAAINERVHDALAGCGEGVCDILASWTCVEPKPAGSACSYEGVTRECQSQHCEDGRCLEFLSSCARPPSE
;
A
#
# COMPACT_ATOMS: atom_id res chain seq x y z
N MET A 1 -10.32 -83.62 3.94
CA MET A 1 -8.93 -83.29 4.30
C MET A 1 -8.28 -82.68 3.06
N THR A 2 -8.33 -81.36 2.95
CA THR A 2 -7.81 -80.64 1.78
C THR A 2 -6.90 -79.56 2.35
N GLY A 3 -5.59 -79.77 2.23
CA GLY A 3 -4.58 -78.85 2.74
C GLY A 3 -4.49 -77.62 1.84
N LEU A 4 -4.69 -76.44 2.42
CA LEU A 4 -4.40 -75.16 1.80
C LEU A 4 -2.89 -74.91 1.92
N ALA A 5 -2.23 -74.83 0.76
CA ALA A 5 -0.84 -74.42 0.64
C ALA A 5 -0.74 -72.90 0.81
N LEU A 6 0.13 -72.46 1.75
CA LEU A 6 0.55 -71.07 1.89
C LEU A 6 1.44 -70.69 0.69
N ALA A 7 0.93 -69.81 -0.17
CA ALA A 7 1.74 -69.13 -1.18
C ALA A 7 2.64 -68.10 -0.48
N ALA A 8 3.95 -68.24 -0.66
CA ALA A 8 4.93 -67.27 -0.21
C ALA A 8 4.75 -65.97 -1.00
N CYS A 9 4.53 -64.84 -0.31
CA CYS A 9 4.60 -63.52 -0.92
C CYS A 9 6.05 -63.25 -1.35
N GLU A 10 6.27 -63.09 -2.65
CA GLU A 10 7.51 -62.52 -3.17
C GLU A 10 7.66 -61.07 -2.67
N PRO A 11 8.87 -60.64 -2.27
CA PRO A 11 9.11 -59.26 -1.90
C PRO A 11 8.82 -58.34 -3.08
N ARG A 12 7.97 -57.33 -2.84
CA ARG A 12 7.69 -56.25 -3.80
C ARG A 12 9.03 -55.64 -4.24
N PRO A 13 9.28 -55.43 -5.55
CA PRO A 13 10.50 -54.76 -5.99
C PRO A 13 10.60 -53.42 -5.27
N GLU A 14 11.77 -53.15 -4.68
CA GLU A 14 12.10 -51.89 -4.02
C GLU A 14 11.62 -50.75 -4.89
N SER A 15 10.65 -49.98 -4.36
CA SER A 15 10.18 -48.74 -4.98
C SER A 15 11.42 -47.91 -5.28
N ALA A 16 11.65 -47.59 -6.57
CA ALA A 16 12.69 -46.65 -6.97
C ALA A 16 12.59 -45.45 -6.02
N ALA A 17 13.64 -45.24 -5.23
CA ALA A 17 13.66 -44.19 -4.21
C ALA A 17 13.25 -42.90 -4.90
N ALA A 18 12.09 -42.36 -4.53
CA ALA A 18 11.59 -41.13 -5.11
C ALA A 18 12.67 -40.08 -4.84
N ARG A 19 13.27 -39.56 -5.92
CA ARG A 19 14.28 -38.52 -5.82
C ARG A 19 13.62 -37.34 -5.12
N SER A 20 14.13 -36.96 -3.94
CA SER A 20 13.63 -35.81 -3.19
C SER A 20 13.80 -34.56 -4.04
N VAL A 21 12.75 -33.75 -4.15
CA VAL A 21 12.80 -32.43 -4.77
C VAL A 21 13.58 -31.51 -3.83
N SER A 22 14.57 -30.79 -4.36
CA SER A 22 15.41 -29.82 -3.64
C SER A 22 14.92 -28.39 -3.84
N LEU A 23 15.37 -27.45 -3.01
CA LEU A 23 15.08 -26.02 -3.20
C LEU A 23 15.66 -25.52 -4.53
N CYS A 24 16.81 -26.05 -4.94
CA CYS A 24 17.42 -25.73 -6.22
C CYS A 24 16.59 -26.18 -7.43
N ASP A 25 15.78 -27.23 -7.31
CA ASP A 25 14.85 -27.63 -8.38
C ASP A 25 13.72 -26.60 -8.55
N VAL A 26 13.23 -26.05 -7.43
CA VAL A 26 12.21 -24.99 -7.43
C VAL A 26 12.76 -23.69 -8.02
N VAL A 27 13.93 -23.25 -7.55
CA VAL A 27 14.61 -22.05 -8.07
C VAL A 27 14.90 -22.21 -9.57
N ARG A 28 15.38 -23.38 -10.01
CA ARG A 28 15.63 -23.64 -11.43
C ARG A 28 14.37 -23.48 -12.28
N ALA A 29 13.23 -23.98 -11.83
CA ALA A 29 11.96 -23.81 -12.54
C ALA A 29 11.56 -22.33 -12.67
N GLY A 30 11.78 -21.53 -11.62
CA GLY A 30 11.58 -20.07 -11.67
C GLY A 30 12.53 -19.38 -12.67
N CYS A 31 13.82 -19.70 -12.63
CA CYS A 31 14.82 -19.18 -13.57
C CYS A 31 14.49 -19.56 -15.03
N GLU A 32 14.10 -20.81 -15.29
CA GLU A 32 13.67 -21.28 -16.61
C GLU A 32 12.49 -20.47 -17.14
N ARG A 33 11.50 -20.19 -16.28
CA ARG A 33 10.33 -19.41 -16.66
C ARG A 33 10.66 -17.94 -16.91
N GLN A 34 11.47 -17.30 -16.06
CA GLN A 34 11.91 -15.92 -16.25
C GLN A 34 12.68 -15.74 -17.56
N VAL A 35 13.63 -16.64 -17.86
CA VAL A 35 14.38 -16.65 -19.12
C VAL A 35 13.44 -16.82 -20.32
N ALA A 36 12.47 -17.75 -20.24
CA ALA A 36 11.50 -17.95 -21.31
C ALA A 36 10.62 -16.71 -21.55
N CYS A 37 10.30 -15.97 -20.49
CA CYS A 37 9.50 -14.75 -20.55
C CYS A 37 10.31 -13.49 -20.89
N ARG A 38 11.65 -13.57 -20.96
CA ARG A 38 12.55 -12.41 -21.14
C ARG A 38 12.35 -11.30 -20.10
N VAL A 39 11.89 -11.68 -18.91
CA VAL A 39 11.88 -10.79 -17.74
C VAL A 39 13.31 -10.71 -17.22
N PHE A 40 13.74 -9.55 -16.71
CA PHE A 40 15.07 -9.38 -16.14
C PHE A 40 15.33 -10.47 -15.10
N VAL A 41 16.21 -11.41 -15.46
CA VAL A 41 16.71 -12.42 -14.54
C VAL A 41 17.69 -11.70 -13.63
N TYR A 42 17.46 -11.77 -12.32
CA TYR A 42 18.34 -11.19 -11.31
C TYR A 42 19.81 -11.51 -11.63
N ASN A 43 20.71 -10.51 -11.52
CA ASN A 43 22.14 -10.55 -11.89
C ASN A 43 22.52 -10.59 -13.39
N ALA A 44 21.68 -10.09 -14.31
CA ALA A 44 21.99 -10.00 -15.75
C ALA A 44 22.30 -11.36 -16.41
N ALA A 45 21.99 -12.46 -15.72
CA ALA A 45 22.23 -13.80 -16.19
C ALA A 45 21.14 -14.18 -17.19
N THR A 46 21.42 -14.04 -18.48
CA THR A 46 20.57 -14.63 -19.55
C THR A 46 20.60 -16.17 -19.55
N GLU A 47 21.25 -16.79 -18.56
CA GLU A 47 21.52 -18.21 -18.46
C GLU A 47 20.94 -18.78 -17.16
N ILE A 48 20.16 -19.87 -17.29
CA ILE A 48 19.46 -20.55 -16.19
C ILE A 48 20.42 -20.94 -15.05
N ASP A 49 21.59 -21.51 -15.37
CA ASP A 49 22.53 -21.99 -14.36
C ASP A 49 23.18 -20.84 -13.57
N ALA A 50 23.41 -19.68 -14.19
CA ALA A 50 23.91 -18.51 -13.49
C ALA A 50 22.85 -17.91 -12.55
N CYS A 51 21.58 -17.94 -12.94
CA CYS A 51 20.45 -17.59 -12.06
C CYS A 51 20.36 -18.51 -10.84
N VAL A 52 20.42 -19.83 -11.06
CA VAL A 52 20.39 -20.83 -9.96
C VAL A 52 21.60 -20.67 -9.04
N ALA A 53 22.79 -20.43 -9.58
CA ALA A 53 24.00 -20.21 -8.79
C ALA A 53 23.92 -18.93 -7.96
N ALA A 54 23.40 -17.85 -8.55
CA ALA A 54 23.23 -16.56 -7.89
C ALA A 54 22.26 -16.62 -6.70
N SER A 55 21.22 -17.45 -6.78
CA SER A 55 20.24 -17.58 -5.69
C SER A 55 20.82 -18.21 -4.42
N GLY A 56 21.95 -18.92 -4.51
CA GLY A 56 22.51 -19.66 -3.37
C GLY A 56 21.59 -20.76 -2.82
N CYS A 57 20.68 -21.31 -3.63
CA CYS A 57 19.63 -22.24 -3.20
C CYS A 57 20.12 -23.41 -2.32
N ALA A 58 21.28 -23.98 -2.64
CA ALA A 58 21.83 -25.11 -1.87
C ALA A 58 22.30 -24.70 -0.47
N ALA A 59 22.83 -23.48 -0.33
CA ALA A 59 23.25 -22.94 0.96
C ALA A 59 22.03 -22.57 1.82
N GLN A 60 21.01 -21.96 1.21
CA GLN A 60 19.74 -21.64 1.88
C GLN A 60 19.03 -22.91 2.37
N GLU A 61 18.92 -23.94 1.53
CA GLU A 61 18.31 -25.23 1.91
C GLU A 61 19.06 -25.88 3.09
N ALA A 62 20.40 -25.84 3.07
CA ALA A 62 21.21 -26.36 4.17
C ALA A 62 20.96 -25.58 5.48
N THR A 63 20.83 -24.26 5.43
CA THR A 63 20.47 -23.41 6.57
C THR A 63 19.09 -23.79 7.11
N TYR A 64 18.08 -23.91 6.25
CA TYR A 64 16.73 -24.31 6.67
C TYR A 64 16.70 -25.67 7.36
N LEU A 65 17.38 -26.66 6.79
CA LEU A 65 17.49 -27.98 7.40
C LEU A 65 18.20 -27.94 8.76
N GLN A 66 19.23 -27.08 8.91
CA GLN A 66 19.92 -26.88 10.19
C GLN A 66 19.00 -26.29 11.27
N HIS A 67 18.03 -25.46 10.88
CA HIS A 67 17.04 -24.85 11.78
C HIS A 67 15.81 -25.72 12.03
N GLY A 68 15.80 -26.97 11.54
CA GLY A 68 14.68 -27.90 11.73
C GLY A 68 13.49 -27.60 10.82
N VAL A 69 13.70 -26.86 9.74
CA VAL A 69 12.71 -26.62 8.68
C VAL A 69 12.81 -27.74 7.66
N THR A 70 11.67 -28.27 7.24
CA THR A 70 11.60 -29.33 6.22
C THR A 70 11.03 -28.76 4.92
N LEU A 71 11.71 -29.02 3.81
CA LEU A 71 11.16 -28.79 2.47
C LEU A 71 10.10 -29.87 2.16
N LEU A 72 8.86 -29.46 1.97
CA LEU A 72 7.76 -30.39 1.71
C LEU A 72 7.77 -30.82 0.24
N ALA A 73 8.13 -32.07 -0.06
CA ALA A 73 8.28 -32.56 -1.44
C ALA A 73 7.03 -32.34 -2.32
N ASP A 74 5.83 -32.56 -1.77
CA ASP A 74 4.58 -32.35 -2.52
C ASP A 74 4.30 -30.86 -2.77
N ALA A 75 4.66 -29.98 -1.84
CA ALA A 75 4.54 -28.54 -2.02
C ALA A 75 5.56 -28.01 -3.03
N ALA A 76 6.81 -28.47 -2.94
CA ALA A 76 7.86 -28.17 -3.91
C ALA A 76 7.45 -28.56 -5.33
N LYS A 77 6.84 -29.74 -5.49
CA LYS A 77 6.29 -30.15 -6.79
C LYS A 77 5.17 -29.23 -7.28
N ARG A 78 4.19 -28.89 -6.42
CA ARG A 78 3.12 -27.94 -6.78
C ARG A 78 3.66 -26.56 -7.15
N CYS A 79 4.69 -26.10 -6.44
CA CYS A 79 5.37 -24.85 -6.73
C CYS A 79 6.06 -24.88 -8.10
N ILE A 80 6.81 -25.94 -8.42
CA ILE A 80 7.44 -26.14 -9.73
C ILE A 80 6.39 -26.16 -10.86
N ASP A 81 5.29 -26.89 -10.67
CA ASP A 81 4.20 -26.96 -11.63
C ASP A 81 3.54 -25.58 -11.83
N GLY A 82 3.34 -24.83 -10.74
CA GLY A 82 2.80 -23.46 -10.75
C GLY A 82 3.72 -22.45 -11.44
N LEU A 83 5.03 -22.46 -11.13
CA LEU A 83 6.05 -21.65 -11.79
C LEU A 83 6.08 -21.92 -13.29
N SER A 84 6.03 -23.19 -13.69
CA SER A 84 6.02 -23.59 -15.10
C SER A 84 4.76 -23.12 -15.84
N ALA A 85 3.63 -23.04 -15.16
CA ALA A 85 2.33 -22.63 -15.73
C ALA A 85 2.06 -21.11 -15.66
N SER A 86 2.76 -20.38 -14.79
CA SER A 86 2.59 -18.94 -14.56
C SER A 86 2.70 -18.13 -15.85
N ARG A 87 1.97 -17.03 -15.99
CA ARG A 87 2.10 -16.13 -17.16
C ARG A 87 3.29 -15.17 -16.97
N CYS A 88 3.78 -14.58 -18.07
CA CYS A 88 4.95 -13.72 -18.00
C CYS A 88 4.72 -12.42 -17.23
N ASP A 89 3.48 -11.93 -17.22
CA ASP A 89 2.97 -10.81 -16.43
C ASP A 89 2.67 -11.18 -14.97
N GLU A 90 2.74 -12.45 -14.58
CA GLU A 90 2.66 -12.86 -13.15
C GLU A 90 4.06 -12.93 -12.52
N LEU A 91 5.10 -12.86 -13.33
CA LEU A 91 6.51 -12.94 -12.92
C LEU A 91 7.09 -11.52 -12.84
N PHE A 92 6.50 -10.65 -12.03
CA PHE A 92 7.12 -9.36 -11.73
C PHE A 92 8.26 -9.56 -10.73
N VAL A 93 9.39 -8.93 -11.02
CA VAL A 93 10.47 -8.73 -10.04
C VAL A 93 10.04 -7.56 -9.20
N THR A 94 9.70 -7.80 -7.93
CA THR A 94 9.64 -6.71 -6.96
C THR A 94 11.06 -6.18 -6.80
N ASP A 95 11.22 -4.85 -6.77
CA ASP A 95 12.53 -4.18 -6.69
C ASP A 95 13.18 -4.32 -5.29
N ASP A 96 12.77 -5.33 -4.52
CA ASP A 96 13.33 -5.57 -3.21
C ASP A 96 14.73 -6.19 -3.39
N SER A 97 15.72 -5.42 -2.95
CA SER A 97 17.15 -5.74 -2.94
C SER A 97 17.53 -7.04 -2.19
N SER A 98 16.55 -7.83 -1.74
CA SER A 98 16.70 -9.09 -1.00
C SER A 98 17.16 -10.27 -1.88
N GLY A 99 17.06 -10.16 -3.20
CA GLY A 99 17.45 -11.22 -4.13
C GLY A 99 16.59 -12.49 -4.03
N SER A 100 15.39 -12.38 -3.45
CA SER A 100 14.39 -13.44 -3.45
C SER A 100 13.70 -13.52 -4.81
N ILE A 101 13.33 -14.74 -5.25
CA ILE A 101 12.45 -14.88 -6.42
C ILE A 101 11.04 -14.53 -5.93
N SER A 102 10.58 -13.30 -6.15
CA SER A 102 9.26 -12.78 -5.72
C SER A 102 8.09 -13.69 -6.15
N ALA A 103 8.27 -14.44 -7.26
CA ALA A 103 7.29 -15.41 -7.73
C ALA A 103 7.00 -16.54 -6.72
N LEU A 104 7.90 -16.82 -5.76
CA LEU A 104 7.67 -17.83 -4.72
C LEU A 104 6.61 -17.39 -3.70
N GLU A 105 6.37 -16.09 -3.54
CA GLU A 105 5.36 -15.57 -2.60
C GLU A 105 3.99 -15.43 -3.26
N ILE A 106 3.98 -15.03 -4.53
CA ILE A 106 2.76 -14.76 -5.31
C ILE A 106 2.10 -16.06 -5.75
N ILE A 107 2.87 -17.07 -6.19
CA ILE A 107 2.31 -18.31 -6.73
C ILE A 107 1.73 -19.15 -5.58
N PRO A 108 0.42 -19.42 -5.56
CA PRO A 108 -0.23 -20.12 -4.43
C PRO A 108 0.40 -21.48 -4.09
N GLY A 109 0.92 -22.18 -5.10
CA GLY A 109 1.60 -23.46 -4.93
C GLY A 109 2.93 -23.40 -4.18
N CYS A 110 3.52 -22.21 -4.02
CA CYS A 110 4.81 -21.97 -3.39
C CYS A 110 4.71 -21.49 -1.93
N ARG A 111 3.52 -21.06 -1.47
CA ARG A 111 3.32 -20.54 -0.10
C ARG A 111 3.64 -21.54 1.01
N ASP A 112 3.37 -22.83 0.77
CA ASP A 112 3.57 -23.91 1.75
C ASP A 112 4.85 -24.73 1.48
N LEU A 113 5.86 -24.13 0.86
CA LEU A 113 7.06 -24.85 0.45
C LEU A 113 7.82 -25.45 1.63
N PHE A 114 7.83 -24.72 2.75
CA PHE A 114 8.54 -25.06 3.97
C PHE A 114 7.57 -25.37 5.11
N ALA A 115 7.95 -26.35 5.94
CA ALA A 115 7.30 -26.59 7.22
C ALA A 115 8.33 -26.48 8.34
N GLY A 116 8.18 -25.44 9.16
CA GLY A 116 8.91 -25.31 10.41
C GLY A 116 8.40 -26.28 11.48
N THR A 117 9.21 -26.47 12.50
CA THR A 117 8.90 -27.38 13.63
C THR A 117 8.82 -26.64 14.97
N ARG A 118 9.07 -25.32 14.98
CA ARG A 118 9.06 -24.55 16.23
C ARG A 118 7.63 -24.32 16.69
N PRO A 119 7.26 -24.73 17.92
CA PRO A 119 5.91 -24.51 18.43
C PRO A 119 5.70 -23.04 18.79
N GLU A 120 4.46 -22.69 19.08
CA GLU A 120 4.09 -21.40 19.69
C GLU A 120 4.98 -21.06 20.91
N GLY A 121 5.44 -19.81 20.96
CA GLY A 121 6.31 -19.25 22.00
C GLY A 121 7.80 -19.61 21.88
N ALA A 122 8.19 -20.46 20.92
CA ALA A 122 9.60 -20.75 20.66
C ALA A 122 10.27 -19.58 19.94
N SER A 123 11.55 -19.32 20.21
CA SER A 123 12.29 -18.30 19.45
C SER A 123 12.36 -18.68 17.97
N CYS A 124 12.47 -17.71 17.07
CA CYS A 124 12.66 -17.91 15.62
C CYS A 124 13.47 -16.75 15.02
N VAL A 125 14.06 -16.98 13.85
CA VAL A 125 14.78 -15.97 13.06
C VAL A 125 14.02 -15.62 11.78
N GLU A 126 13.31 -16.60 11.21
CA GLU A 126 12.53 -16.44 9.98
C GLU A 126 11.18 -17.14 10.10
N ASN A 127 10.19 -16.65 9.35
CA ASN A 127 8.81 -17.17 9.33
C ASN A 127 8.73 -18.70 9.13
N VAL A 128 9.59 -19.23 8.26
CA VAL A 128 9.59 -20.65 7.88
C VAL A 128 10.04 -21.59 9.00
N GLU A 129 10.59 -21.07 10.10
CA GLU A 129 10.99 -21.88 11.26
C GLU A 129 9.80 -22.33 12.12
N CYS A 130 8.70 -21.57 12.08
CA CYS A 130 7.52 -21.80 12.89
C CYS A 130 6.64 -22.94 12.34
N SER A 131 5.93 -23.62 13.25
CA SER A 131 4.98 -24.68 12.87
C SER A 131 3.91 -24.12 11.91
N PRO A 132 3.35 -24.93 11.00
CA PRO A 132 2.34 -24.46 10.05
C PRO A 132 1.22 -23.67 10.72
N GLY A 133 0.92 -22.48 10.18
CA GLY A 133 -0.08 -21.55 10.72
C GLY A 133 0.47 -20.52 11.72
N LEU A 134 1.76 -20.55 12.03
CA LEU A 134 2.44 -19.53 12.83
C LEU A 134 3.43 -18.75 11.95
N LYS A 135 3.56 -17.44 12.18
CA LYS A 135 4.62 -16.60 11.59
C LYS A 135 5.64 -16.24 12.67
N CYS A 136 6.85 -15.90 12.28
CA CYS A 136 7.87 -15.43 13.20
C CYS A 136 7.67 -13.93 13.43
N ASP A 137 7.46 -13.54 14.68
CA ASP A 137 7.53 -12.14 15.09
C ASP A 137 8.99 -11.68 14.97
N VAL A 138 9.27 -10.76 14.04
CA VAL A 138 10.61 -10.19 13.84
C VAL A 138 11.01 -9.22 14.94
N SER A 139 10.05 -8.69 15.70
CA SER A 139 10.28 -7.77 16.83
C SER A 139 10.65 -8.53 18.10
N GLY A 140 10.01 -9.66 18.34
CA GLY A 140 10.24 -10.53 19.50
C GLY A 140 11.17 -11.72 19.24
N PHE A 141 11.47 -12.03 17.97
CA PHE A 141 12.16 -13.25 17.54
C PHE A 141 11.51 -14.51 18.12
N THR A 142 10.18 -14.60 18.09
CA THR A 142 9.42 -15.78 18.58
C THR A 142 8.32 -16.17 17.60
N CYS A 143 7.85 -17.42 17.66
CA CYS A 143 6.68 -17.89 16.92
C CYS A 143 5.44 -17.61 17.77
N PRO A 144 4.82 -16.42 17.73
CA PRO A 144 3.61 -16.14 18.47
C PRO A 144 2.53 -17.16 18.14
N GLY A 145 1.74 -17.52 19.14
CA GLY A 145 0.54 -18.31 18.95
C GLY A 145 -0.52 -17.58 18.15
N ALA A 146 -1.59 -18.30 17.82
CA ALA A 146 -2.79 -17.75 17.20
C ALA A 146 -3.44 -16.58 18.00
N CYS A 147 -3.00 -16.33 19.24
CA CYS A 147 -3.48 -15.24 20.08
C CYS A 147 -2.44 -14.12 20.34
N ALA A 148 -1.23 -14.22 19.79
CA ALA A 148 -0.16 -13.26 20.10
C ALA A 148 0.12 -12.25 18.98
N GLU A 149 -0.01 -12.60 17.70
CA GLU A 149 0.13 -11.64 16.59
C GLU A 149 -0.63 -12.11 15.35
N LEU A 150 -1.95 -11.97 15.38
CA LEU A 150 -2.64 -11.55 14.18
C LEU A 150 -2.98 -10.10 14.44
N GLU A 151 -2.64 -9.24 13.48
CA GLU A 151 -3.29 -7.95 13.28
C GLU A 151 -4.71 -8.08 13.80
N CYS A 152 -4.96 -7.25 14.78
CA CYS A 152 -6.17 -7.32 15.52
C CYS A 152 -7.28 -6.99 14.51
N THR A 153 -8.02 -8.01 14.07
CA THR A 153 -9.08 -7.85 13.07
C THR A 153 -10.40 -7.59 13.78
N VAL A 154 -11.27 -6.82 13.15
CA VAL A 154 -12.64 -6.60 13.61
C VAL A 154 -13.31 -7.96 13.84
N GLY A 155 -13.71 -8.24 15.09
CA GLY A 155 -14.29 -9.49 15.57
C GLY A 155 -13.28 -10.53 16.08
N GLY A 156 -11.98 -10.29 15.92
CA GLY A 156 -10.91 -11.26 16.21
C GLY A 156 -10.52 -11.40 17.68
N CYS A 157 -10.87 -10.41 18.53
CA CYS A 157 -10.34 -10.33 19.91
C CYS A 157 -11.03 -11.22 20.96
N GLY A 158 -12.06 -11.98 20.56
CA GLY A 158 -12.85 -12.79 21.48
C GLY A 158 -13.84 -11.97 22.33
N GLU A 159 -14.69 -12.68 23.07
CA GLU A 159 -15.79 -12.09 23.84
C GLU A 159 -15.29 -11.11 24.92
N GLY A 160 -15.94 -9.95 25.05
CA GLY A 160 -15.61 -8.91 26.03
C GLY A 160 -14.37 -8.07 25.70
N ARG A 161 -13.74 -8.30 24.55
CA ARG A 161 -12.62 -7.52 24.04
C ARG A 161 -12.99 -6.84 22.72
N PHE A 162 -12.20 -5.87 22.32
CA PHE A 162 -12.29 -5.20 21.03
C PHE A 162 -10.89 -4.94 20.52
N CYS A 163 -10.81 -4.68 19.24
CA CYS A 163 -9.63 -4.30 18.55
C CYS A 163 -9.40 -2.79 18.55
N SER A 164 -8.34 -2.36 19.22
CA SER A 164 -7.91 -0.97 19.16
C SER A 164 -7.18 -0.74 17.85
N VAL A 165 -7.86 -0.13 16.87
CA VAL A 165 -7.26 0.23 15.57
C VAL A 165 -6.06 1.17 15.78
N ARG A 166 -6.10 2.03 16.80
CA ARG A 166 -4.99 2.93 17.12
C ARG A 166 -3.74 2.21 17.61
N ASN A 167 -3.88 1.09 18.31
CA ASN A 167 -2.77 0.42 18.98
C ASN A 167 -2.47 -0.98 18.45
N ASP A 168 -3.26 -1.46 17.48
CA ASP A 168 -3.23 -2.82 16.91
C ASP A 168 -3.17 -3.93 17.98
N VAL A 169 -3.96 -3.76 19.04
CA VAL A 169 -4.03 -4.73 20.15
C VAL A 169 -5.47 -4.95 20.61
N CYS A 170 -5.73 -6.18 21.04
CA CYS A 170 -7.00 -6.52 21.68
C CYS A 170 -7.08 -5.91 23.09
N LEU A 171 -7.96 -4.94 23.30
CA LEU A 171 -8.24 -4.32 24.59
C LEU A 171 -9.54 -4.84 25.20
N THR A 172 -9.68 -4.74 26.52
CA THR A 172 -10.94 -5.05 27.20
C THR A 172 -11.95 -3.94 26.91
N ARG A 173 -13.21 -4.30 26.70
CA ARG A 173 -14.30 -3.33 26.51
C ARG A 173 -14.55 -2.51 27.78
N SER A 174 -14.76 -1.21 27.60
CA SER A 174 -14.99 -0.25 28.67
C SER A 174 -16.43 -0.29 29.19
N GLY A 175 -16.60 -0.10 30.50
CA GLY A 175 -17.90 -0.01 31.16
C GLY A 175 -18.53 1.38 31.09
N ALA A 176 -19.73 1.52 31.64
CA ALA A 176 -20.50 2.76 31.68
C ALA A 176 -19.68 3.98 32.19
N GLY A 177 -19.62 5.04 31.39
CA GLY A 177 -18.94 6.30 31.70
C GLY A 177 -17.40 6.23 31.65
N GLU A 178 -16.82 5.06 31.36
CA GLU A 178 -15.37 4.92 31.21
C GLU A 178 -14.90 5.43 29.84
N PRO A 179 -13.63 5.88 29.72
CA PRO A 179 -13.05 6.24 28.44
C PRO A 179 -13.14 5.10 27.44
N CYS A 180 -13.39 5.43 26.19
CA CYS A 180 -13.50 4.48 25.09
C CYS A 180 -12.77 5.01 23.85
N GLU A 181 -12.65 4.19 22.82
CA GLU A 181 -12.09 4.54 21.52
C GLU A 181 -13.20 4.42 20.47
N ALA A 182 -13.56 5.52 19.84
CA ALA A 182 -14.49 5.48 18.72
C ALA A 182 -13.80 4.83 17.52
N SER A 183 -14.29 3.65 17.14
CA SER A 183 -13.94 2.98 15.89
C SER A 183 -15.23 2.80 15.09
N GLU A 184 -15.16 3.05 13.78
CA GLU A 184 -16.30 2.88 12.87
C GLU A 184 -16.74 1.41 12.75
N PHE A 185 -15.85 0.48 13.07
CA PHE A 185 -16.05 -0.95 12.83
C PHE A 185 -16.28 -1.77 14.10
N GLU A 186 -15.85 -1.26 15.26
CA GLU A 186 -16.08 -1.94 16.54
C GLU A 186 -16.44 -0.99 17.67
N ASN A 187 -17.42 -1.42 18.45
CA ASN A 187 -17.75 -0.77 19.70
C ASN A 187 -16.70 -1.13 20.77
N SER A 188 -16.02 -0.14 21.33
CA SER A 188 -15.06 -0.33 22.44
C SER A 188 -15.73 -0.43 23.81
N CYS A 189 -17.06 -0.33 23.87
CA CYS A 189 -17.85 -0.45 25.09
C CYS A 189 -18.48 -1.84 25.25
N VAL A 190 -18.85 -2.19 26.49
CA VAL A 190 -19.64 -3.40 26.81
C VAL A 190 -21.07 -3.30 26.24
N ASP A 191 -21.73 -4.44 26.07
CA ASP A 191 -23.09 -4.51 25.52
C ASP A 191 -24.08 -3.55 26.22
N GLY A 192 -24.90 -2.87 25.42
CA GLY A 192 -25.84 -1.84 25.90
C GLY A 192 -25.24 -0.45 26.05
N TYR A 193 -23.95 -0.28 25.76
CA TYR A 193 -23.26 1.02 25.73
C TYR A 193 -22.60 1.25 24.38
N ARG A 194 -22.37 2.51 24.02
CA ARG A 194 -21.65 2.94 22.82
C ARG A 194 -20.60 3.98 23.16
N CYS A 195 -19.59 4.11 22.32
CA CYS A 195 -18.58 5.14 22.49
C CYS A 195 -19.11 6.49 21.96
N GLY A 196 -19.45 7.40 22.88
CA GLY A 196 -20.00 8.72 22.56
C GLY A 196 -19.06 9.85 22.98
N TRP A 197 -19.13 11.00 22.29
CA TRP A 197 -18.35 12.19 22.67
C TRP A 197 -18.99 12.94 23.84
N ASP A 198 -18.35 12.91 25.02
CA ASP A 198 -18.75 13.73 26.16
C ASP A 198 -18.18 15.16 26.00
N SER A 199 -19.05 16.10 25.68
CA SER A 199 -18.67 17.50 25.47
C SER A 199 -18.15 18.22 26.72
N GLU A 200 -18.55 17.79 27.93
CA GLU A 200 -18.08 18.38 29.19
C GLU A 200 -16.68 17.86 29.54
N ALA A 201 -16.46 16.55 29.38
CA ALA A 201 -15.17 15.92 29.62
C ALA A 201 -14.16 16.11 28.48
N ARG A 202 -14.64 16.50 27.28
CA ARG A 202 -13.86 16.55 26.03
C ARG A 202 -13.12 15.24 25.75
N GLN A 203 -13.82 14.13 25.98
CA GLN A 203 -13.29 12.79 25.79
C GLN A 203 -14.41 11.85 25.37
N GLU A 204 -14.06 10.82 24.61
CA GLU A 204 -14.96 9.72 24.28
C GLU A 204 -15.22 8.85 25.52
N ARG A 205 -16.50 8.58 25.81
CA ARG A 205 -16.94 7.77 26.95
C ARG A 205 -18.06 6.82 26.57
N CYS A 206 -18.12 5.69 27.26
CA CYS A 206 -19.22 4.74 27.08
C CYS A 206 -20.52 5.30 27.65
N GLU A 207 -21.48 5.61 26.79
CA GLU A 207 -22.82 6.05 27.14
C GLU A 207 -23.87 5.00 26.77
N PRO A 208 -25.04 4.96 27.43
CA PRO A 208 -26.07 3.98 27.08
C PRO A 208 -26.47 4.07 25.61
N GLN A 209 -26.65 2.92 24.97
CA GLN A 209 -27.27 2.84 23.65
C GLN A 209 -28.72 3.32 23.69
N ILE A 210 -29.23 3.76 22.55
CA ILE A 210 -30.60 4.24 22.41
C ILE A 210 -31.53 3.04 22.19
N PRO A 211 -32.56 2.83 23.04
CA PRO A 211 -33.46 1.69 22.87
C PRO A 211 -34.26 1.73 21.57
N PHE A 212 -34.68 0.56 21.11
CA PHE A 212 -35.58 0.44 19.96
C PHE A 212 -36.82 1.34 20.10
N GLY A 213 -37.17 2.04 19.02
CA GLY A 213 -38.30 2.97 18.96
C GLY A 213 -38.05 4.33 19.62
N GLN A 214 -36.87 4.58 20.17
CA GLN A 214 -36.50 5.90 20.71
C GLN A 214 -35.83 6.79 19.66
N PRO A 215 -35.94 8.12 19.80
CA PRO A 215 -35.31 9.06 18.87
C PRO A 215 -33.79 8.92 18.83
N CYS A 216 -33.22 8.99 17.64
CA CYS A 216 -31.78 8.98 17.39
C CYS A 216 -31.40 10.13 16.45
N HIS A 217 -30.18 10.66 16.60
CA HIS A 217 -29.72 11.86 15.88
C HIS A 217 -28.30 11.72 15.29
N GLN A 218 -27.68 10.55 15.45
CA GLN A 218 -26.31 10.30 15.00
C GLN A 218 -26.29 9.11 14.04
N LEU A 219 -25.39 9.16 13.06
CA LEU A 219 -25.25 8.21 11.96
C LEU A 219 -24.41 6.97 12.29
N ASP A 220 -23.95 6.86 13.54
CA ASP A 220 -23.03 5.82 13.97
C ASP A 220 -23.75 4.45 14.09
N LEU A 221 -23.09 3.40 13.60
CA LEU A 221 -23.58 2.02 13.52
C LEU A 221 -23.97 1.45 14.89
N PHE A 222 -23.40 1.98 15.98
CA PHE A 222 -23.60 1.45 17.33
C PHE A 222 -24.52 2.33 18.20
N VAL A 223 -25.26 3.28 17.60
CA VAL A 223 -26.13 4.21 18.34
C VAL A 223 -27.26 3.50 19.07
N CYS A 224 -27.87 2.50 18.44
CA CYS A 224 -29.08 1.86 18.94
C CYS A 224 -28.76 0.52 19.64
N GLU A 225 -29.63 0.10 20.57
CA GLU A 225 -29.45 -1.15 21.31
C GLU A 225 -29.56 -2.38 20.41
N GLY A 226 -28.65 -3.34 20.60
CA GLY A 226 -28.67 -4.62 19.90
C GLY A 226 -28.28 -4.51 18.44
N ASP A 227 -29.12 -5.04 17.55
CA ASP A 227 -28.96 -5.01 16.09
C ASP A 227 -29.75 -3.87 15.44
N ALA A 228 -30.37 -2.98 16.23
CA ALA A 228 -31.13 -1.85 15.73
C ALA A 228 -30.21 -0.80 15.08
N THR A 229 -30.76 -0.08 14.11
CA THR A 229 -30.06 1.00 13.39
C THR A 229 -30.85 2.30 13.50
N CYS A 230 -30.18 3.45 13.40
CA CYS A 230 -30.87 4.73 13.36
C CYS A 230 -31.48 4.96 11.98
N ASP A 231 -32.80 4.84 11.84
CA ASP A 231 -33.51 5.26 10.62
C ASP A 231 -33.43 6.79 10.55
N THR A 232 -32.67 7.33 9.62
CA THR A 232 -32.41 8.77 9.56
C THR A 232 -33.58 9.57 8.99
N ASP A 233 -34.45 8.91 8.21
CA ASP A 233 -35.67 9.52 7.71
C ASP A 233 -36.69 9.70 8.84
N LEU A 234 -36.76 8.74 9.76
CA LEU A 234 -37.65 8.79 10.92
C LEU A 234 -37.00 9.39 12.17
N ASN A 235 -35.67 9.48 12.22
CA ASN A 235 -34.87 9.80 13.41
C ASN A 235 -35.21 8.90 14.60
N VAL A 236 -35.40 7.60 14.37
CA VAL A 236 -35.79 6.63 15.40
C VAL A 236 -34.99 5.33 15.24
N CYS A 237 -34.54 4.76 16.34
CA CYS A 237 -33.92 3.43 16.35
C CYS A 237 -34.93 2.37 15.89
N GLY A 238 -34.64 1.69 14.78
CA GLY A 238 -35.51 0.71 14.15
C GLY A 238 -34.77 -0.57 13.77
N SER A 239 -35.47 -1.50 13.14
CA SER A 239 -34.81 -2.69 12.58
C SER A 239 -34.02 -2.30 11.35
N PRO A 240 -32.82 -2.86 11.15
CA PRO A 240 -32.04 -2.63 9.94
C PRO A 240 -32.82 -3.04 8.69
N HIS A 241 -32.65 -2.26 7.63
CA HIS A 241 -33.26 -2.47 6.33
C HIS A 241 -32.65 -3.71 5.66
N PRO A 242 -33.47 -4.69 5.23
CA PRO A 242 -32.97 -5.88 4.56
C PRO A 242 -32.44 -5.53 3.16
N LEU A 243 -31.57 -6.38 2.62
CA LEU A 243 -31.04 -6.28 1.25
C LEU A 243 -32.14 -5.96 0.23
N GLY A 244 -31.88 -5.02 -0.67
CA GLY A 244 -32.81 -4.54 -1.69
C GLY A 244 -33.83 -3.49 -1.22
N SER A 245 -33.84 -3.14 0.07
CA SER A 245 -34.69 -2.06 0.60
C SER A 245 -34.09 -0.69 0.35
N ALA A 246 -34.96 0.33 0.33
CA ALA A 246 -34.51 1.71 0.29
C ALA A 246 -33.74 2.07 1.58
N CYS A 247 -32.70 2.87 1.44
CA CYS A 247 -31.87 3.38 2.52
C CYS A 247 -31.44 4.82 2.21
N SER A 248 -31.25 5.62 3.25
CA SER A 248 -30.76 6.99 3.17
C SER A 248 -29.31 7.09 3.61
N THR A 249 -28.83 6.14 4.43
CA THR A 249 -27.48 6.14 5.01
C THR A 249 -26.90 4.74 5.11
N ALA A 250 -25.57 4.62 5.16
CA ALA A 250 -24.89 3.32 5.14
C ALA A 250 -25.20 2.45 6.36
N SER A 251 -25.47 3.06 7.51
CA SER A 251 -25.76 2.37 8.77
C SER A 251 -27.19 1.84 8.89
N GLU A 252 -28.07 2.12 7.93
CA GLU A 252 -29.46 1.64 7.95
C GLU A 252 -29.61 0.20 7.48
N CYS A 253 -28.62 -0.38 6.81
CA CYS A 253 -28.73 -1.71 6.24
C CYS A 253 -28.36 -2.81 7.25
N VAL A 254 -28.87 -4.03 7.05
CA VAL A 254 -28.46 -5.21 7.83
C VAL A 254 -26.94 -5.38 7.83
N TYR A 255 -26.37 -5.84 8.94
CA TYR A 255 -24.94 -6.17 9.01
C TYR A 255 -24.53 -7.09 7.85
N GLY A 256 -23.39 -6.81 7.20
CA GLY A 256 -23.02 -7.45 5.94
C GLY A 256 -23.46 -6.68 4.68
N ALA A 257 -24.13 -5.54 4.84
CA ALA A 257 -24.63 -4.72 3.75
C ALA A 257 -24.28 -3.23 3.93
N TYR A 258 -24.34 -2.49 2.83
CA TYR A 258 -24.15 -1.05 2.79
C TYR A 258 -25.26 -0.38 1.97
N CYS A 259 -25.44 0.92 2.16
CA CYS A 259 -26.34 1.71 1.34
C CYS A 259 -25.63 2.21 0.08
N ASP A 260 -26.05 1.71 -1.08
CA ASP A 260 -25.57 2.23 -2.36
C ASP A 260 -26.21 3.59 -2.63
N PHE A 261 -25.44 4.67 -2.48
CA PHE A 261 -25.97 6.03 -2.67
C PHE A 261 -26.37 6.36 -4.11
N SER A 262 -25.99 5.54 -5.09
CA SER A 262 -26.38 5.76 -6.50
C SER A 262 -27.87 5.52 -6.73
N ASP A 263 -28.45 4.53 -6.04
CA ASP A 263 -29.87 4.15 -6.16
C ASP A 263 -30.61 4.08 -4.82
N ARG A 264 -29.92 4.42 -3.71
CA ARG A 264 -30.44 4.38 -2.34
C ARG A 264 -30.95 3.02 -1.93
N THR A 265 -30.22 1.95 -2.27
CA THR A 265 -30.63 0.57 -1.98
C THR A 265 -29.58 -0.17 -1.14
N CYS A 266 -30.03 -0.94 -0.15
CA CYS A 266 -29.15 -1.82 0.63
C CYS A 266 -28.58 -2.94 -0.24
N ARG A 267 -27.25 -3.02 -0.36
CA ARG A 267 -26.51 -4.03 -1.13
C ARG A 267 -25.53 -4.80 -0.24
N PRO A 268 -25.22 -6.07 -0.55
CA PRO A 268 -24.19 -6.78 0.19
C PRO A 268 -22.85 -6.07 0.05
N TRP A 269 -22.00 -6.14 1.08
CA TRP A 269 -20.62 -5.71 0.97
C TRP A 269 -19.89 -6.45 -0.17
N GLY A 270 -19.04 -5.72 -0.87
CA GLY A 270 -18.11 -6.29 -1.84
C GLY A 270 -17.05 -7.13 -1.16
N ALA A 271 -16.76 -8.29 -1.73
CA ALA A 271 -15.57 -9.08 -1.43
C ALA A 271 -14.33 -8.43 -2.09
N GLU A 272 -13.14 -8.92 -1.78
CA GLU A 272 -11.92 -8.54 -2.49
C GLU A 272 -12.12 -8.69 -4.01
N ASP A 273 -11.61 -7.73 -4.78
CA ASP A 273 -11.77 -7.53 -6.22
C ASP A 273 -13.18 -7.18 -6.71
N ASP A 274 -14.22 -7.15 -5.87
CA ASP A 274 -15.54 -6.71 -6.30
C ASP A 274 -15.53 -5.22 -6.66
N SER A 275 -16.22 -4.86 -7.75
CA SER A 275 -16.36 -3.46 -8.12
C SER A 275 -17.13 -2.71 -7.04
N CYS A 276 -16.58 -1.60 -6.55
CA CYS A 276 -17.20 -0.82 -5.50
C CYS A 276 -17.62 0.56 -6.01
N SER A 277 -18.77 1.04 -5.55
CA SER A 277 -19.14 2.44 -5.74
C SER A 277 -18.30 3.30 -4.78
N ALA A 278 -18.13 4.59 -5.08
CA ALA A 278 -17.33 5.52 -4.24
C ALA A 278 -17.85 5.69 -2.79
N ALA A 279 -18.84 4.91 -2.36
CA ALA A 279 -19.26 4.81 -0.98
C ALA A 279 -18.17 4.12 -0.15
N TRP A 280 -17.67 4.79 0.89
CA TRP A 280 -16.62 4.30 1.79
C TRP A 280 -16.88 2.93 2.40
N LEU A 281 -18.15 2.51 2.53
CA LEU A 281 -18.56 1.25 3.14
C LEU A 281 -19.03 0.20 2.12
N ALA A 282 -18.72 0.39 0.82
CA ALA A 282 -19.09 -0.58 -0.20
C ALA A 282 -18.39 -1.93 -0.05
N CYS A 283 -17.25 -1.95 0.63
CA CYS A 283 -16.41 -3.13 0.82
C CYS A 283 -16.58 -3.72 2.22
N GLY A 284 -16.35 -5.03 2.35
CA GLY A 284 -16.44 -5.72 3.63
C GLY A 284 -15.40 -5.23 4.65
N PRO A 285 -15.54 -5.59 5.94
CA PRO A 285 -14.57 -5.27 6.98
C PRO A 285 -13.15 -5.68 6.57
N GLY A 286 -12.19 -4.77 6.73
CA GLY A 286 -10.80 -4.96 6.30
C GLY A 286 -10.53 -4.66 4.83
N LEU A 287 -11.56 -4.33 4.04
CA LEU A 287 -11.42 -3.99 2.62
C LEU A 287 -11.77 -2.52 2.35
N TYR A 288 -11.07 -1.91 1.40
CA TYR A 288 -11.25 -0.51 0.99
C TYR A 288 -11.60 -0.41 -0.48
N CYS A 289 -12.47 0.54 -0.80
CA CYS A 289 -12.81 0.84 -2.17
C CYS A 289 -11.73 1.72 -2.82
N LEU A 290 -10.80 1.12 -3.58
CA LEU A 290 -9.73 1.84 -4.26
C LEU A 290 -9.97 1.93 -5.77
N ARG A 291 -9.60 3.07 -6.35
CA ARG A 291 -9.58 3.27 -7.79
C ARG A 291 -8.19 2.93 -8.34
N TYR A 292 -8.05 1.78 -8.98
CA TYR A 292 -6.83 1.34 -9.65
C TYR A 292 -7.00 1.47 -11.17
N LEU A 293 -6.20 2.34 -11.81
CA LEU A 293 -6.09 2.44 -13.28
C LEU A 293 -7.43 2.60 -14.06
N GLY A 294 -8.47 3.13 -13.42
CA GLY A 294 -9.77 3.40 -14.02
C GLY A 294 -10.91 2.49 -13.55
N ASP A 295 -10.59 1.36 -12.93
CA ASP A 295 -11.55 0.48 -12.27
C ASP A 295 -11.55 0.76 -10.76
N VAL A 296 -12.70 0.64 -10.10
CA VAL A 296 -12.84 0.84 -8.66
C VAL A 296 -13.21 -0.50 -8.04
N ALA A 297 -12.35 -1.05 -7.18
CA ALA A 297 -12.49 -2.37 -6.59
C ALA A 297 -12.22 -2.37 -5.09
N CYS A 298 -12.83 -3.31 -4.39
CA CYS A 298 -12.52 -3.61 -3.00
C CYS A 298 -11.17 -4.31 -2.91
N VAL A 299 -10.22 -3.73 -2.19
CA VAL A 299 -8.92 -4.35 -1.95
C VAL A 299 -8.66 -4.44 -0.46
N ASP A 300 -7.86 -5.42 -0.05
CA ASP A 300 -7.36 -5.50 1.32
C ASP A 300 -6.58 -4.21 1.66
N ASP A 301 -6.67 -3.74 2.92
CA ASP A 301 -5.93 -2.55 3.41
C ASP A 301 -4.42 -2.68 3.16
N GLY A 302 -3.94 -3.92 2.96
CA GLY A 302 -2.57 -4.20 2.56
C GLY A 302 -1.60 -3.48 3.48
N GLY A 303 -1.92 -3.48 4.79
CA GLY A 303 -1.08 -2.91 5.83
C GLY A 303 0.36 -3.35 5.56
N CYS A 304 1.27 -2.38 5.58
CA CYS A 304 2.66 -2.72 5.41
C CYS A 304 3.04 -3.78 6.43
N GLY A 305 3.71 -4.84 5.96
CA GLY A 305 4.07 -5.95 6.82
C GLY A 305 4.86 -5.44 8.05
N PRO A 306 4.84 -6.20 9.17
CA PRO A 306 5.51 -5.78 10.39
C PRO A 306 6.95 -5.31 10.17
N GLY A 307 7.29 -4.12 10.67
CA GLY A 307 8.60 -3.50 10.48
C GLY A 307 8.73 -2.65 9.20
N GLN A 308 7.63 -2.41 8.49
CA GLN A 308 7.56 -1.48 7.37
C GLN A 308 6.65 -0.29 7.71
N SER A 309 7.08 0.91 7.37
CA SER A 309 6.29 2.14 7.35
C SER A 309 5.88 2.45 5.91
N CYS A 310 4.71 3.05 5.70
CA CYS A 310 4.38 3.50 4.36
C CYS A 310 5.02 4.84 4.04
N CYS A 311 5.78 4.88 2.94
CA CYS A 311 6.38 6.10 2.42
C CYS A 311 6.04 6.23 0.93
N GLY A 312 5.30 7.29 0.58
CA GLY A 312 4.91 7.57 -0.81
C GLY A 312 4.01 6.50 -1.46
N GLY A 313 3.23 5.76 -0.68
CA GLY A 313 2.37 4.67 -1.19
C GLY A 313 3.07 3.32 -1.35
N ALA A 314 4.30 3.18 -0.84
CA ALA A 314 5.04 1.92 -0.79
C ALA A 314 5.45 1.55 0.64
N CYS A 315 5.48 0.25 0.94
CA CYS A 315 5.95 -0.26 2.22
C CYS A 315 7.48 -0.32 2.24
N VAL A 316 8.10 0.50 3.08
CA VAL A 316 9.55 0.55 3.28
C VAL A 316 9.91 0.22 4.71
N PRO A 317 11.10 -0.31 5.03
CA PRO A 317 11.47 -0.60 6.42
C PRO A 317 11.35 0.61 7.35
N ALA A 318 10.78 0.43 8.54
CA ALA A 318 10.46 1.49 9.51
C ALA A 318 11.68 2.23 10.08
N THR A 319 12.90 1.81 9.73
CA THR A 319 14.16 2.46 10.14
C THR A 319 14.56 3.63 9.25
N ASP A 320 13.80 3.94 8.20
CA ASP A 320 14.13 5.03 7.29
C ASP A 320 13.82 6.39 7.96
N GLU A 321 14.86 7.09 8.42
CA GLU A 321 14.76 8.33 9.22
C GLU A 321 14.15 9.51 8.44
N ASP A 322 14.02 9.39 7.11
CA ASP A 322 13.46 10.42 6.22
C ASP A 322 11.95 10.25 5.95
N CYS A 323 11.28 9.29 6.59
CA CYS A 323 9.84 9.10 6.47
C CYS A 323 9.08 9.78 7.62
N ASP A 324 8.31 10.83 7.31
CA ASP A 324 7.37 11.43 8.26
C ASP A 324 6.12 10.52 8.33
N PRO A 325 5.87 9.80 9.44
CA PRO A 325 4.79 8.82 9.49
C PRO A 325 3.43 9.52 9.43
N TYR A 326 2.60 9.14 8.46
CA TYR A 326 1.18 9.49 8.50
C TYR A 326 0.56 8.92 9.78
N PRO A 327 -0.27 9.68 10.52
CA PRO A 327 -0.79 9.27 11.83
C PRO A 327 -1.79 8.09 11.81
N LEU A 328 -1.94 7.40 10.67
CA LEU A 328 -2.92 6.32 10.48
C LEU A 328 -2.30 4.98 10.04
N GLY A 329 -0.98 4.85 9.86
CA GLY A 329 -0.34 3.55 9.53
C GLY A 329 -0.71 2.95 8.16
N THR A 330 -1.68 3.51 7.44
CA THR A 330 -2.16 3.02 6.13
C THR A 330 -1.17 3.32 5.01
N CYS A 331 -0.98 2.36 4.10
CA CYS A 331 -0.10 2.57 2.96
C CYS A 331 -0.78 3.26 1.78
N ARG A 332 -0.97 4.57 1.95
CA ARG A 332 -1.85 5.37 1.12
C ARG A 332 -1.04 6.26 0.16
N PRO A 333 -1.19 6.15 -1.18
CA PRO A 333 -1.14 7.34 -2.02
C PRO A 333 -2.39 8.17 -1.69
N GLU A 334 -2.26 9.45 -1.35
CA GLU A 334 -3.39 10.33 -1.05
C GLU A 334 -4.55 10.10 -2.06
N PRO A 335 -5.82 10.12 -1.63
CA PRO A 335 -6.90 10.17 -2.58
C PRO A 335 -6.75 11.52 -3.27
N ASP A 336 -6.40 11.49 -4.56
CA ASP A 336 -6.51 12.67 -5.40
C ASP A 336 -7.96 13.17 -5.31
N TYR A 337 -8.19 14.16 -4.45
CA TYR A 337 -9.35 15.06 -4.53
C TYR A 337 -9.24 15.97 -5.76
N TYR A 338 -8.20 15.79 -6.58
CA TYR A 338 -8.05 16.45 -7.86
C TYR A 338 -8.86 15.74 -8.95
N THR A 339 -9.57 16.60 -9.68
CA THR A 339 -10.40 16.36 -10.86
C THR A 339 -9.75 15.34 -11.83
N PRO A 340 -10.52 14.44 -12.47
CA PRO A 340 -9.98 13.21 -13.07
C PRO A 340 -8.92 13.46 -14.14
N LEU A 341 -7.74 12.86 -13.97
CA LEU A 341 -6.82 12.61 -15.07
C LEU A 341 -7.41 11.49 -15.94
N GLN A 342 -7.65 11.81 -17.21
CA GLN A 342 -8.04 10.86 -18.24
C GLN A 342 -6.90 9.84 -18.52
N PRO A 343 -7.22 8.63 -19.02
CA PRO A 343 -6.22 7.62 -19.33
C PRO A 343 -5.19 8.16 -20.35
N ALA A 344 -3.95 7.68 -20.23
CA ALA A 344 -2.79 8.07 -21.03
C ALA A 344 -2.94 7.78 -22.53
N GLY A 345 -3.81 8.51 -23.21
CA GLY A 345 -3.55 9.02 -24.54
C GLY A 345 -2.80 10.33 -24.37
N VAL A 346 -1.75 10.54 -25.17
CA VAL A 346 -0.98 11.79 -25.30
C VAL A 346 -1.86 12.99 -24.94
N GLN A 347 -1.74 13.49 -23.70
CA GLN A 347 -2.31 14.78 -23.37
C GLN A 347 -1.58 15.76 -24.27
N GLU A 348 -2.31 16.39 -25.19
CA GLU A 348 -1.81 17.61 -25.81
C GLU A 348 -1.56 18.59 -24.65
N VAL A 349 -0.30 18.70 -24.23
CA VAL A 349 0.14 19.76 -23.34
C VAL A 349 -0.14 21.05 -24.09
N PHE A 350 -1.27 21.67 -23.80
CA PHE A 350 -1.53 23.02 -24.30
C PHE A 350 -0.38 23.88 -23.77
N PRO A 351 0.39 24.54 -24.66
CA PRO A 351 1.48 25.38 -24.20
C PRO A 351 0.89 26.49 -23.36
N ARG A 352 1.21 26.49 -22.06
CA ARG A 352 0.86 27.62 -21.18
C ARG A 352 1.44 28.90 -21.79
N PRO A 353 0.71 30.02 -21.75
CA PRO A 353 1.22 31.29 -22.24
C PRO A 353 2.49 31.69 -21.47
N VAL A 354 3.43 32.33 -22.16
CA VAL A 354 4.64 32.88 -21.55
C VAL A 354 4.36 34.30 -21.06
N ALA A 355 4.51 34.53 -19.76
CA ALA A 355 4.35 35.83 -19.11
C ALA A 355 5.67 36.61 -19.10
N SER A 356 5.60 37.88 -19.48
CA SER A 356 6.71 38.85 -19.39
C SER A 356 6.83 39.42 -17.99
N ALA A 357 7.92 40.15 -17.71
CA ALA A 357 8.16 40.79 -16.43
C ALA A 357 6.95 41.64 -15.98
N GLY A 358 6.54 41.45 -14.73
CA GLY A 358 5.40 42.09 -14.09
C GLY A 358 4.03 41.51 -14.45
N GLN A 359 3.92 40.54 -15.37
CA GLN A 359 2.65 39.87 -15.67
C GLN A 359 2.35 38.76 -14.66
N SER A 360 1.06 38.42 -14.51
CA SER A 360 0.65 37.34 -13.62
C SER A 360 1.10 35.98 -14.16
N CYS A 361 1.57 35.14 -13.26
CA CYS A 361 2.01 33.77 -13.54
C CYS A 361 1.15 32.70 -12.86
N ASN A 362 -0.06 33.07 -12.39
CA ASN A 362 -0.99 32.10 -11.80
C ASN A 362 -1.40 30.98 -12.79
N ASP A 363 -1.48 31.31 -14.09
CA ASP A 363 -1.84 30.37 -15.17
C ASP A 363 -0.83 30.39 -16.34
N ALA A 364 0.35 30.99 -16.14
CA ALA A 364 1.34 31.26 -17.18
C ALA A 364 2.76 30.91 -16.70
N VAL A 365 3.67 30.69 -17.63
CA VAL A 365 5.09 30.42 -17.32
C VAL A 365 5.89 31.69 -17.53
N CYS A 366 6.75 32.07 -16.59
CA CYS A 366 7.57 33.26 -16.76
C CYS A 366 8.60 33.08 -17.88
N GLY A 367 8.87 34.14 -18.64
CA GLY A 367 9.91 34.13 -19.67
C GLY A 367 11.32 33.93 -19.09
N LEU A 368 12.27 33.56 -19.94
CA LEU A 368 13.69 33.43 -19.57
C LEU A 368 14.18 34.67 -18.81
N GLY A 369 14.95 34.47 -17.74
CA GLY A 369 15.38 35.56 -16.85
C GLY A 369 14.45 35.83 -15.67
N LEU A 370 13.26 35.20 -15.63
CA LEU A 370 12.22 35.55 -14.68
C LEU A 370 11.75 34.36 -13.83
N ALA A 371 11.37 34.64 -12.58
CA ALA A 371 10.78 33.72 -11.63
C ALA A 371 9.38 34.19 -11.24
N CYS A 372 8.47 33.25 -10.97
CA CYS A 372 7.13 33.57 -10.50
C CYS A 372 7.16 33.76 -8.98
N ARG A 373 6.86 34.97 -8.49
CA ARG A 373 6.92 35.34 -7.08
C ARG A 373 5.58 35.87 -6.57
N PRO A 374 5.22 35.64 -5.29
CA PRO A 374 4.02 36.23 -4.72
C PRO A 374 4.19 37.75 -4.65
N VAL A 375 3.12 38.49 -4.89
CA VAL A 375 3.12 39.96 -4.79
C VAL A 375 3.08 40.42 -3.32
N ASP A 376 2.49 39.60 -2.45
CA ASP A 376 2.36 39.83 -1.02
C ASP A 376 2.19 38.51 -0.23
N ASP A 377 2.23 38.61 1.11
CA ASP A 377 2.12 37.49 2.05
C ASP A 377 0.76 36.75 2.01
N SER A 378 -0.21 37.22 1.23
CA SER A 378 -1.51 36.53 1.07
C SER A 378 -1.46 35.40 0.05
N PHE A 379 -0.40 35.36 -0.78
CA PHE A 379 -0.22 34.38 -1.87
C PHE A 379 -1.35 34.36 -2.91
N ALA A 380 -2.27 35.33 -2.89
CA ALA A 380 -3.42 35.38 -3.79
C ALA A 380 -3.01 35.79 -5.22
N GLU A 381 -1.88 36.46 -5.38
CA GLU A 381 -1.39 36.94 -6.66
C GLU A 381 0.10 36.68 -6.83
N TRP A 382 0.47 36.10 -7.98
CA TRP A 382 1.86 35.86 -8.36
C TRP A 382 2.21 36.58 -9.65
N ARG A 383 3.43 37.13 -9.72
CA ARG A 383 3.94 37.86 -10.89
C ARG A 383 5.35 37.42 -11.27
N CYS A 384 5.67 37.54 -12.56
CA CYS A 384 7.01 37.29 -13.07
C CYS A 384 7.96 38.43 -12.71
N GLU A 385 8.95 38.15 -11.89
CA GLU A 385 10.02 39.08 -11.50
C GLU A 385 11.39 38.54 -11.91
N ALA A 386 12.45 39.33 -11.80
CA ALA A 386 13.80 38.85 -12.10
C ALA A 386 14.14 37.65 -11.19
N GLY A 387 14.50 36.53 -11.81
CA GLY A 387 14.96 35.35 -11.08
C GLY A 387 16.38 35.54 -10.54
N PRO A 388 16.81 34.74 -9.54
CA PRO A 388 18.18 34.75 -9.07
C PRO A 388 19.15 34.35 -10.19
N GLN A 389 20.32 34.97 -10.21
CA GLN A 389 21.39 34.71 -11.18
C GLN A 389 22.13 33.40 -10.83
N LEU A 390 22.91 32.88 -11.78
CA LEU A 390 23.76 31.70 -11.52
C LEU A 390 24.67 31.93 -10.31
N GLY A 391 24.67 30.98 -9.38
CA GLY A 391 25.37 31.03 -8.11
C GLY A 391 24.63 31.75 -6.98
N GLU A 392 23.51 32.43 -7.26
CA GLU A 392 22.66 33.02 -6.22
C GLU A 392 21.70 32.00 -5.62
N SER A 393 21.23 32.29 -4.40
CA SER A 393 20.24 31.46 -3.72
C SER A 393 18.88 31.57 -4.44
N CYS A 394 18.31 30.41 -4.78
CA CYS A 394 16.92 30.27 -5.20
C CYS A 394 16.01 29.80 -4.07
N LYS A 395 16.52 29.71 -2.84
CA LYS A 395 15.71 29.47 -1.65
C LYS A 395 14.74 30.63 -1.42
N PRO A 396 13.45 30.37 -1.16
CA PRO A 396 12.54 31.39 -0.64
C PRO A 396 13.08 32.02 0.64
N ASP A 397 12.90 33.33 0.79
CA ASP A 397 13.40 34.05 1.96
C ASP A 397 12.54 33.75 3.21
N ASP A 398 11.27 33.39 3.04
CA ASP A 398 10.35 33.02 4.11
C ASP A 398 10.03 31.49 4.12
N PRO A 399 10.20 30.78 5.25
CA PRO A 399 9.80 29.38 5.38
C PRO A 399 8.30 29.12 5.15
N TYR A 400 7.42 30.11 5.34
CA TYR A 400 6.00 30.00 4.96
C TYR A 400 5.79 30.07 3.45
N GLU A 401 6.57 30.87 2.73
CA GLU A 401 6.61 30.83 1.26
C GLU A 401 7.01 29.43 0.79
N PHE A 402 7.98 28.80 1.45
CA PHE A 402 8.42 27.43 1.15
C PHE A 402 7.30 26.40 1.36
N SER A 403 6.57 26.45 2.49
CA SER A 403 5.46 25.53 2.74
C SER A 403 4.26 25.77 1.81
N ALA A 404 3.91 27.02 1.51
CA ALA A 404 2.86 27.35 0.54
C ALA A 404 3.24 26.92 -0.88
N ALA A 405 4.52 27.04 -1.21
CA ALA A 405 5.07 26.67 -2.50
C ALA A 405 5.19 25.14 -2.73
N ILE A 406 5.14 24.33 -1.66
CA ILE A 406 5.08 22.87 -1.77
C ILE A 406 3.63 22.38 -1.91
N ASN A 407 2.66 23.01 -1.25
CA ASN A 407 1.34 22.40 -1.06
C ASN A 407 0.27 22.71 -2.11
N GLU A 408 0.34 23.80 -2.89
CA GLU A 408 -0.80 24.19 -3.75
C GLU A 408 -0.44 24.70 -5.18
N ARG A 409 0.15 23.86 -6.04
CA ARG A 409 0.38 24.13 -7.50
C ARG A 409 1.66 24.88 -7.87
N VAL A 410 2.71 24.77 -7.06
CA VAL A 410 3.94 25.58 -7.19
C VAL A 410 5.20 24.73 -7.45
N HIS A 411 5.06 23.57 -8.10
CA HIS A 411 6.26 22.88 -8.64
C HIS A 411 7.01 23.73 -9.68
N ASP A 412 6.31 24.65 -10.36
CA ASP A 412 6.84 25.53 -11.41
C ASP A 412 7.35 26.90 -10.91
N ALA A 413 6.83 27.44 -9.80
CA ALA A 413 7.25 28.77 -9.32
C ALA A 413 8.58 28.73 -8.54
N LEU A 414 8.89 27.60 -7.88
CA LEU A 414 10.11 27.42 -7.08
C LEU A 414 11.39 27.17 -7.90
N ALA A 415 11.28 26.90 -9.20
CA ALA A 415 12.42 26.45 -10.01
C ALA A 415 12.98 27.53 -10.95
N GLY A 416 12.49 28.77 -10.89
CA GLY A 416 12.90 29.84 -11.79
C GLY A 416 14.21 30.50 -11.38
N CYS A 417 15.33 30.01 -11.89
CA CYS A 417 16.56 30.80 -11.95
C CYS A 417 16.54 31.64 -13.23
N GLY A 418 17.14 32.84 -13.19
CA GLY A 418 17.18 33.73 -14.34
C GLY A 418 17.85 33.09 -15.57
N GLU A 419 18.90 32.30 -15.34
CA GLU A 419 19.70 31.68 -16.41
C GLU A 419 19.95 30.18 -16.19
N GLY A 420 19.19 29.50 -15.30
CA GLY A 420 19.51 28.13 -14.90
C GLY A 420 18.37 27.35 -14.23
N VAL A 421 18.74 26.36 -13.41
CA VAL A 421 17.83 25.53 -12.61
C VAL A 421 18.19 25.68 -11.13
N CYS A 422 17.19 25.67 -10.24
CA CYS A 422 17.41 25.69 -8.80
C CYS A 422 17.83 24.31 -8.29
N ASP A 423 19.07 24.17 -7.79
CA ASP A 423 19.55 22.95 -7.15
C ASP A 423 19.12 22.92 -5.68
N ILE A 424 17.89 22.42 -5.46
CA ILE A 424 17.26 22.32 -4.14
C ILE A 424 17.93 21.32 -3.20
N LEU A 425 18.73 20.38 -3.72
CA LEU A 425 19.32 19.31 -2.91
C LEU A 425 20.72 19.64 -2.41
N ALA A 426 21.53 20.32 -3.21
CA ALA A 426 22.87 20.68 -2.75
C ALA A 426 22.82 21.90 -1.83
N SER A 427 22.22 23.00 -2.28
CA SER A 427 22.43 24.29 -1.61
C SER A 427 21.36 25.34 -1.88
N TRP A 428 20.28 25.00 -2.59
CA TRP A 428 19.31 25.98 -3.09
C TRP A 428 19.99 27.08 -3.90
N THR A 429 20.89 26.70 -4.80
CA THR A 429 21.58 27.66 -5.68
C THR A 429 21.17 27.49 -7.12
N CYS A 430 21.17 28.59 -7.85
CA CYS A 430 20.95 28.58 -9.29
C CYS A 430 22.19 28.04 -10.00
N VAL A 431 22.03 26.94 -10.73
CA VAL A 431 23.11 26.28 -11.48
C VAL A 431 22.81 26.23 -12.97
N GLU A 432 23.87 26.15 -13.77
CA GLU A 432 23.73 26.07 -15.23
C GLU A 432 23.11 24.73 -15.61
N PRO A 433 22.11 24.68 -16.52
CA PRO A 433 21.51 23.43 -16.93
C PRO A 433 22.55 22.55 -17.60
N LYS A 434 22.58 21.25 -17.26
CA LYS A 434 23.49 20.34 -17.93
C LYS A 434 23.13 20.19 -19.42
N PRO A 435 24.14 20.04 -20.30
CA PRO A 435 23.89 19.72 -21.71
C PRO A 435 23.12 18.40 -21.83
N ALA A 436 22.20 18.33 -22.80
CA ALA A 436 21.47 17.09 -23.08
C ALA A 436 22.43 15.90 -23.33
N GLY A 437 22.13 14.75 -22.72
CA GLY A 437 22.94 13.54 -22.81
C GLY A 437 24.12 13.44 -21.83
N SER A 438 24.28 14.42 -20.94
CA SER A 438 25.27 14.34 -19.85
C SER A 438 24.85 13.30 -18.81
N ALA A 439 25.79 12.50 -18.31
CA ALA A 439 25.52 11.53 -17.25
C ALA A 439 25.11 12.24 -15.94
N CYS A 440 24.01 11.77 -15.35
CA CYS A 440 23.57 12.19 -14.03
C CYS A 440 24.36 11.45 -12.95
N SER A 441 24.73 12.15 -11.88
CA SER A 441 25.36 11.54 -10.71
C SER A 441 24.28 10.84 -9.87
N TYR A 442 24.44 9.55 -9.59
CA TYR A 442 23.49 8.76 -8.81
C TYR A 442 23.32 9.25 -7.35
N GLU A 443 24.31 9.95 -6.80
CA GLU A 443 24.31 10.41 -5.40
C GLU A 443 23.62 11.76 -5.15
N GLY A 444 22.83 12.26 -6.10
CA GLY A 444 22.02 13.45 -5.88
C GLY A 444 20.82 13.43 -6.79
N VAL A 445 19.62 13.40 -6.22
CA VAL A 445 18.36 13.59 -6.97
C VAL A 445 18.26 15.07 -7.37
N THR A 446 19.21 15.59 -8.16
CA THR A 446 19.02 16.92 -8.75
C THR A 446 17.80 16.82 -9.66
N ARG A 447 16.87 17.79 -9.55
CA ARG A 447 15.72 17.95 -10.46
C ARG A 447 16.12 18.02 -11.95
N GLU A 448 17.42 18.07 -12.25
CA GLU A 448 18.00 18.00 -13.59
C GLU A 448 17.81 16.63 -14.28
N CYS A 449 17.47 15.56 -13.55
CA CYS A 449 17.60 14.19 -14.06
C CYS A 449 16.32 13.35 -14.12
N GLN A 450 15.14 13.89 -13.81
CA GLN A 450 13.87 13.16 -13.93
C GLN A 450 13.24 13.21 -15.33
N SER A 451 14.06 13.09 -16.38
CA SER A 451 13.52 12.81 -17.71
C SER A 451 14.51 11.94 -18.49
N GLN A 452 14.14 10.69 -18.76
CA GLN A 452 15.00 9.70 -19.42
C GLN A 452 15.15 9.88 -20.93
N HIS A 453 14.58 10.92 -21.52
CA HIS A 453 14.67 11.14 -22.96
C HIS A 453 14.96 12.60 -23.24
N CYS A 454 16.09 12.91 -23.90
CA CYS A 454 16.35 14.28 -24.33
C CYS A 454 16.64 14.34 -25.85
N GLU A 455 15.83 15.12 -26.59
CA GLU A 455 15.94 15.33 -28.04
C GLU A 455 16.04 16.84 -28.32
N ASP A 456 16.92 17.26 -29.23
CA ASP A 456 17.18 18.68 -29.54
C ASP A 456 17.51 19.57 -28.32
N GLY A 457 18.24 19.02 -27.34
CA GLY A 457 18.66 19.76 -26.16
C GLY A 457 17.61 19.86 -25.05
N ARG A 458 16.52 19.09 -25.11
CA ARG A 458 15.42 19.12 -24.13
C ARG A 458 15.10 17.75 -23.59
N CYS A 459 14.81 17.65 -22.30
CA CYS A 459 14.37 16.44 -21.65
C CYS A 459 12.82 16.37 -21.65
N LEU A 460 12.25 15.29 -22.18
CA LEU A 460 10.85 15.09 -22.61
C LEU A 460 9.84 14.92 -21.47
N GLU A 461 10.28 14.63 -20.24
CA GLU A 461 9.39 14.56 -19.08
C GLU A 461 9.72 15.68 -18.09
N PHE A 462 9.37 16.93 -18.42
CA PHE A 462 8.89 17.91 -17.42
C PHE A 462 8.25 19.10 -18.16
N LEU A 463 7.08 19.52 -17.67
CA LEU A 463 6.23 20.54 -18.27
C LEU A 463 6.90 21.93 -18.30
N SER A 464 7.06 22.45 -19.52
CA SER A 464 7.05 23.86 -19.94
C SER A 464 8.34 24.51 -20.49
N SER A 465 8.09 25.40 -21.46
CA SER A 465 8.85 25.81 -22.64
C SER A 465 10.05 26.75 -22.47
N CYS A 466 11.03 26.67 -23.40
CA CYS A 466 11.50 27.73 -24.34
C CYS A 466 12.78 27.23 -25.10
N ALA A 467 13.40 27.81 -26.13
CA ALA A 467 13.07 28.78 -27.19
C ALA A 467 13.88 28.36 -28.46
N ARG A 468 13.54 28.89 -29.64
CA ARG A 468 14.16 28.59 -30.95
C ARG A 468 15.40 29.48 -31.20
N PRO A 469 16.49 29.03 -31.86
CA PRO A 469 17.52 29.94 -32.35
C PRO A 469 17.04 30.69 -33.61
N PRO A 470 17.61 31.88 -33.93
CA PRO A 470 17.35 32.55 -35.19
C PRO A 470 17.97 31.77 -36.35
N SER A 471 17.29 31.78 -37.49
CA SER A 471 17.70 31.13 -38.74
C SER A 471 19.04 31.66 -39.27
N GLU A 472 19.94 30.74 -39.60
CA GLU A 472 20.76 30.76 -40.81
C GLU A 472 20.61 29.45 -41.57
#